data_AF-A0A7L4ZYH3-F1
#
_entry.id   AF-A0A7L4ZYH3-F1
#
_cell.length_a   1.000
_cell.length_b   1.000
_cell.length_c   1.000
_cell.angle_alpha   90.00
_cell.angle_beta   90.00
_cell.angle_gamma   90.00
#
_symmetry.space_group_name_H-M   'P 1'
#
loop_
_entity.id
_entity.type
_entity.pdbx_description
1 polymer ?
#
loop_
_entity_poly.entity_id
_entity_poly.type
_entity_poly.pdbx_seq_one_letter_code
_entity_poly.pdbx_strand_id
1 'polypeptide(L)'
;MAFLFRVLCCLLLPILAQGQAGASSDDGFVRRNGTMHVLRHGQLRPLTREIHLPNGRTVTPDGFVLDPAGGRTELAEGQGCTLLGQPTAVQPQPNGQWALRPAMPAPAPATAVGATPARISWLPPGWRKKWHGKKKGRKH
;
A
#
# COMPACT_ATOMS: atom_id res chain seq x y z
N MET A 1 48.87 26.06 6.60
CA MET A 1 47.63 26.41 5.87
C MET A 1 47.33 25.37 4.77
N ALA A 2 47.17 24.08 5.12
CA ALA A 2 46.86 23.04 4.12
C ALA A 2 46.11 21.81 4.66
N PHE A 3 45.90 21.71 5.98
CA PHE A 3 45.25 20.54 6.58
C PHE A 3 43.79 20.75 6.98
N LEU A 4 43.33 22.00 7.10
CA LEU A 4 41.99 22.31 7.59
C LEU A 4 40.89 22.21 6.52
N PHE A 5 41.24 22.15 5.24
CA PHE A 5 40.27 22.15 4.14
C PHE A 5 39.83 20.74 3.68
N ARG A 6 40.56 19.68 4.06
CA ARG A 6 40.24 18.31 3.64
C ARG A 6 39.23 17.57 4.52
N VAL A 7 39.06 17.99 5.78
CA VAL A 7 38.15 17.31 6.72
C VAL A 7 36.70 17.77 6.57
N LEU A 8 36.48 18.99 6.04
CA LEU A 8 35.15 19.57 5.90
C LEU A 8 34.33 19.01 4.73
N CYS A 9 34.97 18.38 3.73
CA CYS A 9 34.28 17.84 2.55
C CYS A 9 33.70 16.43 2.79
N CYS A 10 34.23 15.66 3.74
CA CYS A 10 33.79 14.29 4.00
C CYS A 10 32.61 14.17 4.99
N LEU A 11 32.22 15.27 5.64
CA LEU A 11 31.15 15.28 6.66
C LEU A 11 29.79 15.78 6.15
N LEU A 12 29.67 16.11 4.85
CA LEU A 12 28.43 16.61 4.23
C LEU A 12 27.81 15.69 3.17
N LEU A 13 28.40 14.53 2.88
CA LEU A 13 27.91 13.61 1.85
C LEU A 13 27.89 12.16 2.36
N PRO A 14 26.78 11.73 3.00
CA PRO A 14 26.13 10.54 2.48
C PRO A 14 24.60 10.65 2.60
N ILE A 15 23.95 11.50 1.79
CA ILE A 15 22.48 11.49 1.67
C ILE A 15 22.01 10.85 0.34
N LEU A 16 22.90 10.60 -0.63
CA LEU A 16 22.49 10.24 -2.00
C LEU A 16 22.61 8.75 -2.37
N ALA A 17 22.72 7.85 -1.40
CA ALA A 17 22.82 6.41 -1.69
C ALA A 17 21.66 5.60 -1.09
N GLN A 18 20.42 6.07 -1.25
CA GLN A 18 19.29 5.13 -1.26
C GLN A 18 18.97 4.82 -2.71
N GLY A 19 19.72 3.86 -3.25
CA GLY A 19 19.50 3.30 -4.57
C GLY A 19 18.04 2.89 -4.71
N GLN A 20 17.38 3.45 -5.72
CA GLN A 20 16.06 3.00 -6.12
C GLN A 20 16.24 1.60 -6.72
N ALA A 21 16.18 0.60 -5.85
CA ALA A 21 16.19 -0.80 -6.23
C ALA A 21 14.95 -1.08 -7.08
N GLY A 22 15.20 -1.51 -8.30
CA GLY A 22 14.24 -2.21 -9.15
C GLY A 22 13.30 -1.29 -9.90
N ALA A 23 13.66 -0.98 -11.15
CA ALA A 23 12.68 -1.06 -12.21
C ALA A 23 12.09 -2.47 -12.16
N SER A 24 11.04 -2.69 -11.37
CA SER A 24 10.21 -3.88 -11.48
C SER A 24 9.43 -3.69 -12.78
N SER A 25 10.08 -4.09 -13.87
CA SER A 25 9.44 -4.35 -15.16
C SER A 25 8.66 -5.65 -15.09
N ASP A 26 7.91 -5.85 -13.99
CA ASP A 26 7.05 -7.01 -13.84
C ASP A 26 5.74 -6.72 -14.55
N ASP A 27 5.43 -7.59 -15.51
CA ASP A 27 4.14 -7.61 -16.16
C ASP A 27 3.05 -7.95 -15.15
N GLY A 28 1.85 -7.40 -15.38
CA GLY A 28 0.68 -7.75 -14.59
C GLY A 28 -0.50 -6.85 -14.90
N PHE A 29 -1.28 -6.56 -13.87
CA PHE A 29 -2.54 -5.88 -14.02
C PHE A 29 -2.66 -4.75 -13.00
N VAL A 30 -3.34 -3.67 -13.37
CA VAL A 30 -3.45 -2.44 -12.59
C VAL A 30 -4.88 -1.92 -12.70
N ARG A 31 -5.53 -1.59 -11.58
CA ARG A 31 -6.81 -0.90 -11.59
C ARG A 31 -6.56 0.60 -11.60
N ARG A 32 -7.05 1.27 -12.63
CA ARG A 32 -6.94 2.72 -12.75
C ARG A 32 -8.18 3.35 -13.37
N ASN A 33 -8.64 4.45 -12.78
CA ASN A 33 -9.86 5.16 -13.16
C ASN A 33 -11.06 4.21 -13.26
N GLY A 34 -11.15 3.26 -12.32
CA GLY A 34 -12.21 2.25 -12.29
C GLY A 34 -12.12 1.17 -13.38
N THR A 35 -11.11 1.20 -14.26
CA THR A 35 -10.92 0.21 -15.33
C THR A 35 -9.63 -0.59 -15.10
N MET A 36 -9.66 -1.90 -15.34
CA MET A 36 -8.42 -2.68 -15.34
C MET A 36 -7.57 -2.43 -16.58
N HIS A 37 -6.28 -2.38 -16.35
CA HIS A 37 -5.26 -2.25 -17.36
C HIS A 37 -4.26 -3.38 -17.20
N VAL A 38 -3.77 -3.90 -18.31
CA VAL A 38 -2.60 -4.77 -18.35
C VAL A 38 -1.36 -3.90 -18.43
N LEU A 39 -0.46 -4.09 -17.48
CA LEU A 39 0.88 -3.56 -17.51
C LEU A 39 1.78 -4.57 -18.23
N ARG A 40 2.30 -4.18 -19.40
CA ARG A 40 3.28 -4.98 -20.14
C ARG A 40 4.46 -4.11 -20.53
N HIS A 41 5.66 -4.49 -20.14
CA HIS A 41 6.89 -3.72 -20.42
C HIS A 41 6.78 -2.23 -20.03
N GLY A 42 6.16 -1.95 -18.88
CA GLY A 42 5.96 -0.58 -18.40
C GLY A 42 4.82 0.20 -19.09
N GLN A 43 4.17 -0.36 -20.11
CA GLN A 43 3.02 0.23 -20.80
C GLN A 43 1.70 -0.29 -20.25
N LEU A 44 0.76 0.62 -19.95
CA LEU A 44 -0.61 0.27 -19.61
C LEU A 44 -1.46 0.14 -20.87
N ARG A 45 -2.21 -0.96 -20.97
CA ARG A 45 -3.22 -1.17 -22.01
C ARG A 45 -4.54 -1.54 -21.35
N PRO A 46 -5.69 -0.98 -21.78
CA PRO A 46 -6.98 -1.33 -21.19
C PRO A 46 -7.26 -2.83 -21.35
N LEU A 47 -7.78 -3.43 -20.28
CA LEU A 47 -8.21 -4.83 -20.26
C LEU A 47 -9.64 -4.89 -20.80
N THR A 48 -9.81 -5.36 -22.04
CA THR A 48 -11.13 -5.40 -22.71
C THR A 48 -11.88 -6.70 -22.48
N ARG A 49 -11.19 -7.74 -22.01
CA ARG A 49 -11.74 -9.07 -21.77
C ARG A 49 -11.14 -9.65 -20.52
N GLU A 50 -11.85 -10.59 -19.93
CA GLU A 50 -11.32 -11.37 -18.82
C GLU A 50 -10.09 -12.16 -19.25
N ILE A 51 -9.12 -12.30 -18.34
CA ILE A 51 -7.92 -13.09 -18.58
C ILE A 51 -7.82 -14.19 -17.53
N HIS A 52 -7.75 -15.42 -18.02
CA HIS A 52 -7.43 -16.59 -17.21
C HIS A 52 -5.92 -16.67 -17.02
N LEU A 53 -5.52 -16.77 -15.76
CA LEU A 53 -4.16 -16.92 -15.32
C LEU A 53 -3.79 -18.42 -15.29
N PRO A 54 -2.49 -18.76 -15.42
CA PRO A 54 -2.05 -20.16 -15.43
C PRO A 54 -2.35 -20.92 -14.13
N ASN A 55 -2.63 -20.22 -13.03
CA ASN A 55 -3.03 -20.81 -11.75
C ASN A 55 -4.55 -21.01 -11.61
N GLY A 56 -5.34 -20.81 -12.67
CA GLY A 56 -6.79 -20.96 -12.66
C GLY A 56 -7.56 -19.76 -12.11
N ARG A 57 -6.87 -18.67 -11.73
CA ARG A 57 -7.52 -17.40 -11.38
C ARG A 57 -8.00 -16.66 -12.63
N THR A 58 -8.99 -15.79 -12.48
CA THR A 58 -9.48 -14.94 -13.57
C THR A 58 -9.44 -13.47 -13.17
N VAL A 59 -8.83 -12.62 -13.99
CA VAL A 59 -8.83 -11.16 -13.81
C VAL A 59 -9.89 -10.55 -14.72
N THR A 60 -10.81 -9.78 -14.14
CA THR A 60 -11.91 -9.14 -14.89
C THR A 60 -11.60 -7.68 -15.22
N PRO A 61 -12.15 -7.13 -16.33
CA PRO A 61 -12.06 -5.71 -16.67
C PRO A 61 -12.55 -4.76 -15.56
N ASP A 62 -13.49 -5.22 -14.74
CA ASP A 62 -14.14 -4.44 -13.69
C ASP A 62 -13.26 -4.24 -12.44
N GLY A 63 -12.12 -4.94 -12.34
CA GLY A 63 -11.21 -4.81 -11.20
C GLY A 63 -11.29 -5.93 -10.18
N PHE A 64 -11.72 -7.12 -10.58
CA PHE A 64 -11.81 -8.26 -9.68
C PHE A 64 -10.86 -9.38 -10.08
N VAL A 65 -10.31 -10.03 -9.07
CA VAL A 65 -9.56 -11.28 -9.20
C VAL A 65 -10.41 -12.40 -8.63
N LEU A 66 -10.81 -13.32 -9.50
CA LEU A 66 -11.57 -14.51 -9.15
C LEU A 66 -10.60 -15.65 -8.84
N ASP A 67 -10.76 -16.27 -7.68
CA ASP A 67 -10.06 -17.48 -7.31
C ASP A 67 -10.68 -18.69 -8.03
N PRO A 68 -9.90 -19.74 -8.33
CA PRO A 68 -10.44 -20.98 -8.89
C PRO A 68 -11.46 -21.66 -7.96
N ALA A 69 -11.39 -21.37 -6.65
CA ALA A 69 -12.37 -21.83 -5.66
C ALA A 69 -13.67 -20.99 -5.63
N GLY A 70 -13.80 -19.97 -6.48
CA GLY A 70 -14.98 -19.09 -6.55
C GLY A 70 -14.92 -17.85 -5.65
N GLY A 71 -13.81 -17.65 -4.93
CA GLY A 71 -13.55 -16.41 -4.19
C GLY A 71 -13.41 -15.20 -5.12
N ARG A 72 -13.79 -14.01 -4.66
CA ARG A 72 -13.66 -12.77 -5.43
C ARG A 72 -12.95 -11.72 -4.58
N THR A 73 -11.80 -11.26 -5.07
CA THR A 73 -11.05 -10.18 -4.45
C THR A 73 -11.16 -8.93 -5.31
N GLU A 74 -11.66 -7.84 -4.74
CA GLU A 74 -11.70 -6.54 -5.42
C GLU A 74 -10.34 -5.84 -5.28
N LEU A 75 -9.80 -5.35 -6.39
CA LEU A 75 -8.62 -4.50 -6.39
C LEU A 75 -9.04 -3.05 -6.19
N ALA A 76 -8.48 -2.33 -5.22
CA ALA A 76 -8.74 -0.91 -5.08
C ALA A 76 -8.07 -0.08 -6.19
N GLU A 77 -8.47 1.18 -6.35
CA GLU A 77 -7.81 2.11 -7.26
C GLU A 77 -6.32 2.26 -6.90
N GLY A 78 -5.44 2.17 -7.90
CA GLY A 78 -3.98 2.20 -7.69
C GLY A 78 -3.39 0.89 -7.13
N GLN A 79 -4.23 -0.13 -6.91
CA GLN A 79 -3.77 -1.50 -6.69
C GLN A 79 -3.73 -2.27 -8.00
N GLY A 80 -2.96 -3.35 -8.00
CA GLY A 80 -2.80 -4.23 -9.13
C GLY A 80 -2.69 -5.68 -8.68
N CYS A 81 -2.48 -6.56 -9.64
CA CYS A 81 -2.07 -7.93 -9.34
C CYS A 81 -1.00 -8.42 -10.32
N THR A 82 -0.17 -9.35 -9.86
CA THR A 82 0.87 -9.98 -10.69
C THR A 82 0.24 -10.95 -11.71
N LEU A 83 1.05 -11.54 -12.59
CA LEU A 83 0.62 -12.64 -13.48
C LEU A 83 0.18 -13.93 -12.74
N LEU A 84 0.28 -13.95 -11.41
CA LEU A 84 -0.25 -15.00 -10.53
C LEU A 84 -1.50 -14.53 -9.77
N GLY A 85 -2.02 -13.34 -10.07
CA GLY A 85 -3.18 -12.77 -9.39
C GLY A 85 -2.91 -12.42 -7.93
N GLN A 86 -1.65 -12.22 -7.53
CA GLN A 86 -1.33 -11.75 -6.18
C GLN A 86 -1.47 -10.22 -6.12
N PRO A 87 -2.24 -9.67 -5.18
CA PRO A 87 -2.45 -8.23 -5.09
C PRO A 87 -1.13 -7.53 -4.75
N THR A 88 -0.89 -6.39 -5.39
CA THR A 88 0.35 -5.63 -5.29
C THR A 88 0.06 -4.13 -5.46
N ALA A 89 0.92 -3.30 -4.86
CA ALA A 89 0.83 -1.86 -5.05
C ALA A 89 1.45 -1.47 -6.38
N VAL A 90 0.85 -0.49 -7.06
CA VAL A 90 1.35 0.01 -8.35
C VAL A 90 1.87 1.43 -8.13
N GLN A 91 3.05 1.74 -8.66
CA GLN A 91 3.59 3.10 -8.61
C GLN A 91 4.00 3.60 -10.00
N PRO A 92 3.71 4.88 -10.31
CA PRO A 92 4.30 5.53 -11.46
C PRO A 92 5.80 5.72 -11.21
N GLN A 93 6.61 5.42 -12.22
CA GLN A 93 8.05 5.59 -12.20
C GLN A 93 8.43 7.00 -12.73
N PRO A 94 9.62 7.52 -12.36
CA PRO A 94 10.10 8.83 -12.83
C PRO A 94 10.19 8.96 -14.36
N ASN A 95 10.31 7.84 -15.07
CA ASN A 95 10.37 7.76 -16.52
C ASN A 95 8.99 7.76 -17.20
N GLY A 96 7.90 7.98 -16.46
CA GLY A 96 6.52 7.96 -16.97
C GLY A 96 5.95 6.56 -17.21
N GLN A 97 6.71 5.50 -16.90
CA GLN A 97 6.24 4.11 -16.96
C GLN A 97 5.57 3.71 -15.64
N TRP A 98 4.91 2.57 -15.64
CA TRP A 98 4.31 1.99 -14.44
C TRP A 98 5.09 0.75 -14.01
N ALA A 99 5.24 0.56 -12.70
CA ALA A 99 5.79 -0.67 -12.13
C ALA A 99 4.86 -1.20 -11.04
N LEU A 100 4.78 -2.52 -10.95
CA LEU A 100 4.31 -3.19 -9.75
C LEU A 100 5.43 -3.06 -8.71
N ARG A 101 5.14 -2.68 -7.47
CA ARG A 101 6.14 -2.81 -6.41
C ARG A 101 5.90 -4.11 -5.68
N PRO A 102 6.91 -4.97 -5.48
CA PRO A 102 6.77 -6.04 -4.50
C PRO A 102 6.29 -5.37 -3.20
N ALA A 103 5.25 -5.93 -2.59
CA ALA A 103 4.72 -5.42 -1.34
C ALA A 103 5.88 -5.43 -0.35
N MET A 104 6.51 -4.26 -0.18
CA MET A 104 7.55 -4.09 0.81
C MET A 104 6.85 -4.47 2.13
N PRO A 105 7.42 -5.38 2.94
CA PRO A 105 6.85 -5.62 4.25
C PRO A 105 6.73 -4.25 4.90
N ALA A 106 5.49 -3.83 5.17
CA ALA A 106 5.27 -2.61 5.91
C ALA A 106 6.19 -2.73 7.14
N PRO A 107 7.00 -1.71 7.50
CA PRO A 107 7.60 -1.72 8.81
C PRO A 107 6.44 -1.97 9.76
N ALA A 108 6.47 -3.12 10.46
CA ALA A 108 5.45 -3.47 11.42
C ALA A 108 5.15 -2.19 12.19
N PRO A 109 3.88 -1.77 12.34
CA PRO A 109 3.58 -0.53 13.04
C PRO A 109 4.38 -0.61 14.33
N ALA A 110 5.38 0.28 14.46
CA ALA A 110 6.27 0.28 15.60
C ALA A 110 5.34 0.19 16.78
N THR A 111 5.34 -0.98 17.43
CA THR A 111 4.42 -1.22 18.52
C THR A 111 4.74 -0.06 19.44
N ALA A 112 3.79 0.85 19.64
CA ALA A 112 3.94 1.91 20.60
C ALA A 112 3.94 1.20 21.96
N VAL A 113 5.07 0.58 22.30
CA VAL A 113 5.42 0.13 23.63
C VAL A 113 5.74 1.43 24.36
N GLY A 114 4.68 2.12 24.74
CA GLY A 114 4.77 3.52 25.15
C GLY A 114 3.42 4.15 25.43
N ALA A 115 2.49 3.39 26.00
CA ALA A 115 1.35 3.98 26.70
C ALA A 115 0.92 3.04 27.83
N THR A 116 1.76 2.91 28.85
CA THR A 116 1.27 2.70 30.21
C THR A 116 0.34 3.86 30.54
N PRO A 117 -0.96 3.66 30.82
CA PRO A 117 -1.75 4.69 31.48
C PRO A 117 -1.36 4.70 32.98
N ALA A 118 -0.14 5.14 33.28
CA ALA A 118 0.29 5.41 34.64
C ALA A 118 0.15 6.90 34.94
N ARG A 119 -1.08 7.41 34.95
CA ARG A 119 -1.47 8.60 35.76
C ARG A 119 -2.95 8.93 35.67
N ILE A 120 -3.77 8.25 36.48
CA ILE A 120 -4.93 8.89 37.12
C ILE A 120 -5.01 8.40 38.57
N SER A 121 -4.21 9.04 39.40
CA SER A 121 -4.44 9.17 40.84
C SER A 121 -4.26 10.66 41.11
N TRP A 122 -5.16 11.28 41.88
CA TRP A 122 -5.45 12.72 41.95
C TRP A 122 -6.50 13.25 40.94
N LEU A 123 -7.73 12.73 41.05
CA LEU A 123 -8.90 13.60 40.96
C LEU A 123 -9.57 13.66 42.34
N PRO A 124 -9.90 14.86 42.86
CA PRO A 124 -10.59 15.02 44.14
C PRO A 124 -12.02 14.46 44.10
N PRO A 125 -12.55 13.99 45.24
CA PRO A 125 -13.87 13.38 45.31
C PRO A 125 -14.95 14.46 45.16
N GLY A 126 -15.79 14.35 44.12
CA GLY A 126 -17.02 15.15 44.09
C GLY A 126 -17.79 15.24 42.78
N TRP A 127 -17.23 14.81 41.64
CA TRP A 127 -17.85 15.12 40.33
C TRP A 127 -18.19 13.85 39.54
N ARG A 128 -19.13 13.06 40.06
CA ARG A 128 -19.87 12.05 39.27
C ARG A 128 -21.25 12.62 38.91
N LYS A 129 -21.35 13.33 37.78
CA LYS A 129 -22.65 13.67 37.17
C LYS A 129 -22.98 12.70 36.04
N LYS A 130 -23.94 11.84 36.37
CA LYS A 130 -24.82 10.98 35.58
C LYS A 130 -25.24 11.59 34.23
N TRP A 131 -25.02 10.87 33.12
CA TRP A 131 -25.77 11.06 31.87
C TRP A 131 -26.05 9.70 31.22
N HIS A 132 -27.35 9.38 31.10
CA HIS A 132 -27.89 8.20 30.42
C HIS A 132 -28.09 8.50 28.93
N GLY A 133 -27.52 7.67 28.05
CA GLY A 133 -27.73 7.71 26.60
C GLY A 133 -28.53 6.51 26.11
N LYS A 134 -29.78 6.77 25.74
CA LYS A 134 -30.88 5.85 25.44
C LYS A 134 -30.77 5.25 24.03
N LYS A 135 -30.74 3.91 23.91
CA LYS A 135 -30.95 3.18 22.65
C LYS A 135 -32.38 3.40 22.14
N LYS A 136 -32.54 3.80 20.88
CA LYS A 136 -33.79 3.63 20.11
C LYS A 136 -33.45 2.94 18.79
N GLY A 137 -33.80 1.66 18.70
CA GLY A 137 -34.00 0.97 17.42
C GLY A 137 -35.35 1.37 16.85
N ARG A 138 -35.42 1.59 15.53
CA ARG A 138 -36.66 1.83 14.80
C ARG A 138 -36.74 0.80 13.68
N LYS A 139 -37.75 -0.07 13.77
CA LYS A 139 -38.22 -0.95 12.68
C LYS A 139 -38.85 -0.09 11.59
N HIS A 140 -38.72 -0.56 10.35
CA HIS A 140 -39.81 -0.59 9.38
C HIS A 140 -39.77 -1.95 8.69
#